data_AF-A0A838XQ65-F1
#
_entry.id   AF-A0A838XQ65-F1
#
_cell.length_a   1.000
_cell.length_b   1.000
_cell.length_c   1.000
_cell.angle_alpha   90.00
_cell.angle_beta   90.00
_cell.angle_gamma   90.00
#
_symmetry.space_group_name_H-M   'P 1'
#
loop_
_entity.id
_entity.type
_entity.pdbx_description
1 polymer ?
#
loop_
_entity_poly.entity_id
_entity_poly.type
_entity_poly.pdbx_seq_one_letter_code
_entity_poly.pdbx_strand_id
1 'polypeptide(L)' 'MRFTPPGYGGRRRDPEQVKRDGWHEQGVLAVSVNDDRLSWPERELVRQLGEKLYGKKQEERDG' A
#
# COMPACT_ATOMS: atom_id res chain seq x y z
N MET A 1 -25.47 13.91 -20.00
CA MET A 1 -25.68 13.44 -18.60
C MET A 1 -24.67 12.35 -18.29
N ARG A 2 -23.97 12.46 -17.16
CA ARG A 2 -22.75 11.72 -16.81
C ARG A 2 -23.09 10.32 -16.29
N PHE A 3 -22.64 9.27 -16.99
CA PHE A 3 -22.72 7.90 -16.49
C PHE A 3 -21.61 7.70 -15.45
N THR A 4 -22.01 7.51 -14.19
CA THR A 4 -21.10 7.13 -13.11
C THR A 4 -21.53 5.72 -12.69
N PRO A 5 -20.68 4.69 -12.83
CA PRO A 5 -21.05 3.34 -12.41
C PRO A 5 -21.38 3.32 -10.90
N PRO A 6 -22.49 2.68 -10.49
CA PRO A 6 -22.87 2.56 -9.09
C PRO A 6 -21.96 1.52 -8.41
N GLY A 7 -20.78 1.97 -7.98
CA GLY A 7 -19.86 1.23 -7.11
C GLY A 7 -19.16 2.11 -6.07
N TYR A 8 -19.26 3.43 -6.22
CA TYR A 8 -18.78 4.44 -5.26
C TYR A 8 -19.93 4.89 -4.34
N GLY A 9 -20.56 3.96 -3.63
CA GLY A 9 -21.77 4.23 -2.84
C GLY A 9 -21.99 3.34 -1.62
N GLY A 10 -21.01 2.55 -1.20
CA GLY A 10 -20.97 1.98 0.16
C GLY A 10 -20.13 2.90 1.04
N ARG A 11 -20.37 2.93 2.36
CA ARG A 11 -19.40 3.51 3.31
C ARG A 11 -18.03 2.97 2.93
N ARG A 12 -17.12 3.83 2.47
CA ARG A 12 -15.74 3.40 2.20
C ARG A 12 -15.28 2.74 3.49
N ARG A 13 -14.94 1.45 3.41
CA ARG A 13 -14.29 0.78 4.53
C ARG A 13 -13.07 1.62 4.87
N ASP A 14 -12.86 1.84 6.16
CA ASP A 14 -11.72 2.63 6.60
C ASP A 14 -10.44 2.03 5.98
N PRO A 15 -9.52 2.84 5.44
CA PRO A 15 -8.31 2.32 4.81
C PRO A 15 -7.51 1.36 5.71
N GLU A 16 -7.53 1.56 7.03
CA GLU A 16 -6.86 0.68 7.97
C GLU A 16 -7.61 -0.65 8.13
N GLN A 17 -8.94 -0.62 8.09
CA GLN A 17 -9.76 -1.84 8.06
C GLN A 17 -9.47 -2.66 6.80
N VAL A 18 -9.34 -2.02 5.63
CA VAL A 18 -9.02 -2.72 4.38
C VAL A 18 -7.64 -3.39 4.43
N LYS A 19 -6.63 -2.72 4.98
CA LYS A 19 -5.29 -3.31 5.16
C LYS A 19 -5.31 -4.48 6.13
N ARG A 20 -6.05 -4.36 7.22
CA ARG A 20 -6.18 -5.41 8.23
C ARG A 20 -6.87 -6.65 7.68
N ASP A 21 -8.00 -6.49 7.00
CA ASP A 21 -8.73 -7.59 6.37
C ASP A 21 -7.87 -8.23 5.26
N GLY A 22 -7.21 -7.40 4.44
CA GLY A 22 -6.27 -7.87 3.41
C GLY A 22 -5.16 -8.74 4.00
N TRP A 23 -4.62 -8.38 5.16
CA TRP A 23 -3.61 -9.18 5.85
C TRP A 23 -4.19 -10.49 6.37
N HIS A 24 -5.29 -10.45 7.12
CA HIS A 24 -5.84 -11.62 7.79
C HIS A 24 -6.47 -12.63 6.82
N GLU A 25 -7.14 -12.16 5.77
CA GLU A 25 -7.92 -13.02 4.88
C GLU A 25 -7.16 -13.41 3.61
N GLN A 26 -6.29 -12.54 3.10
CA GLN A 26 -5.62 -12.73 1.81
C GLN A 26 -4.09 -12.80 1.91
N GLY A 27 -3.52 -12.53 3.09
CA GLY A 27 -2.07 -12.44 3.27
C GLY A 27 -1.43 -11.25 2.53
N VAL A 28 -2.21 -10.21 2.22
CA VAL A 28 -1.75 -9.03 1.47
C VAL A 28 -1.55 -7.86 2.41
N LEU A 29 -0.35 -7.28 2.42
CA LEU A 29 0.01 -6.11 3.21
C LEU A 29 0.34 -4.92 2.31
N ALA A 30 -0.38 -3.81 2.49
CA ALA A 30 -0.06 -2.53 1.87
C ALA A 30 0.54 -1.58 2.93
N VAL A 31 1.85 -1.43 2.92
CA VAL A 31 2.63 -0.63 3.88
C VAL A 31 3.51 0.38 3.17
N SER A 32 3.69 1.56 3.77
CA SER A 32 4.65 2.56 3.28
C SER A 32 6.06 2.13 3.65
N VAL A 33 7.03 2.31 2.74
CA VAL A 33 8.46 2.10 3.03
C VAL A 33 8.97 3.01 4.16
N ASN A 34 8.28 4.12 4.41
CA ASN A 34 8.61 5.10 5.45
C ASN A 34 7.60 5.08 6.61
N ASP A 35 6.88 3.97 6.83
CA ASP A 35 5.92 3.88 7.95
C ASP A 35 6.64 4.04 9.30
N ASP A 36 6.16 4.97 10.13
CA ASP A 36 6.81 5.31 11.40
C ASP A 36 6.76 4.23 12.46
N ARG A 37 5.87 3.25 12.29
CA ARG A 37 5.78 2.07 13.15
C ARG A 37 6.89 1.06 12.88
N LEU A 38 7.57 1.15 11.74
CA LEU A 38 8.68 0.27 11.36
C LEU A 38 10.01 0.86 11.81
N SER A 39 10.84 0.03 12.44
CA SER A 39 12.25 0.32 12.68
C SER A 39 13.02 0.43 11.37
N TRP A 40 14.19 1.05 11.42
CA TRP A 40 15.04 1.21 10.23
C TRP A 40 15.32 -0.11 9.49
N PRO A 41 15.70 -1.22 10.17
CA PRO A 41 15.89 -2.50 9.48
C PRO A 41 14.62 -3.05 8.81
N GLU A 42 13.45 -2.84 9.40
CA GLU A 42 12.17 -3.30 8.84
C GLU A 42 11.78 -2.50 7.60
N ARG A 43 11.99 -1.17 7.62
CA ARG A 43 11.81 -0.31 6.44
C ARG A 43 12.70 -0.76 5.29
N GLU A 44 13.95 -1.08 5.59
CA GLU A 44 14.92 -1.55 4.61
C GLU A 44 14.52 -2.92 4.03
N LEU A 45 14.01 -3.84 4.87
CA LEU A 45 13.46 -5.11 4.40
C LEU A 45 12.27 -4.90 3.44
N VAL A 46 11.32 -4.02 3.78
CA VAL A 46 10.18 -3.70 2.91
C VAL A 46 10.67 -3.10 1.58
N ARG A 47 11.65 -2.18 1.62
CA ARG A 47 12.27 -1.61 0.42
C ARG A 47 12.89 -2.70 -0.46
N GLN A 48 13.74 -3.56 0.11
CA GLN A 48 14.41 -4.64 -0.62
C GLN A 48 13.43 -5.64 -1.23
N LEU A 49 12.37 -6.01 -0.50
CA LEU A 49 11.30 -6.88 -1.01
C LEU A 49 10.56 -6.21 -2.17
N GLY A 50 10.20 -4.93 -2.02
CA GLY A 50 9.59 -4.14 -3.08
C GLY A 50 10.46 -4.08 -4.33
N GLU A 51 11.75 -3.80 -4.17
CA GLU A 51 12.71 -3.75 -5.28
C GLU A 51 12.91 -5.11 -5.96
N LYS A 52 12.93 -6.18 -5.19
CA LYS A 52 13.04 -7.54 -5.72
C LYS A 52 11.81 -7.94 -6.53
N LEU A 53 10.62 -7.57 -6.07
CA LEU A 53 9.35 -7.97 -6.68
C LEU A 53 8.95 -7.07 -7.86
N TYR A 54 9.23 -5.78 -7.78
CA TYR A 54 8.73 -4.77 -8.73
C TYR A 54 9.83 -3.94 -9.41
N GLY A 55 11.10 -4.22 -9.10
CA GLY A 55 12.23 -3.42 -9.57
C GLY A 55 12.48 -2.19 -8.69
N LYS A 56 13.62 -1.53 -8.91
CA LYS A 56 13.96 -0.29 -8.21
C LYS A 56 12.84 0.72 -8.41
N LYS A 57 12.35 1.30 -7.31
CA LYS A 57 11.46 2.45 -7.40
C LYS A 57 12.21 3.50 -8.22
N GLN A 58 11.59 4.01 -9.29
CA GLN A 58 12.13 5.19 -9.95
C GLN A 58 12.13 6.27 -8.88
N GLU A 59 13.30 6.58 -8.32
CA GLU A 59 13.48 7.84 -7.61
C GLU A 59 13.01 8.88 -8.61
N GLU A 60 11.90 9.54 -8.28
CA GLU A 60 11.49 10.74 -8.99
C GLU A 60 12.74 11.62 -8.97
N ARG A 61 13.42 11.69 -10.13
CA ARG A 61 14.44 12.68 -10.39
C ARG A 61 13.68 14.01 -10.44
N ASP A 62 13.32 14.51 -9.28
CA ASP A 62 12.99 15.92 -9.12
C ASP A 62 14.27 16.69 -9.40
N GLY A 63 14.22 17.49 -10.46
CA GLY A 63 15.18 18.55 -10.75
C GLY A 63 14.87 19.82 -9.98
#